data_AF-A0A7C5L8V5-F1
#
_entry.id   AF-A0A7C5L8V5-F1
#
_cell.length_a   1.000
_cell.length_b   1.000
_cell.length_c   1.000
_cell.angle_alpha   90.00
_cell.angle_beta   90.00
_cell.angle_gamma   90.00
#
_symmetry.space_group_name_H-M   'P 1'
#
loop_
_entity.id
_entity.type
_entity.pdbx_description
1 polymer ?
#
loop_
_entity_poly.entity_id
_entity_poly.type
_entity_poly.pdbx_seq_one_letter_code
_entity_poly.pdbx_strand_id
1 'polypeptide(L)'
;MAQRPAFSRRSFIQGLAAGVVVGGVAVGAPLGILQRPEPVYWKPPEKWDMEADVVVVGFGVAGSAAAVEAADKGASVIVLDKSSTPGGNGVMSGGNIGVINSSIQKEKNLVSNPADWYKSVQALMKATHWEPPFPDRDMKYIENAGRDIGDWLAGLGVEYESVAATTLRTKGGGAGLVSALQKAAKNKGVRVETEMKAVQLVARPDTNMVLGVVAERAGQRVFIKTRRAVVLTTGGFAANKELLKYYSPTGYHSVPITFGSKQRRRYLDGAGVGRGDSQHIPYQRLPRHSED
;
A
#
# COMPACT_ATOMS: atom_id res chain seq x y z
N MET A 1 -3.08 7.11 -36.21
CA MET A 1 -2.53 6.75 -34.88
C MET A 1 -1.74 7.92 -34.35
N ALA A 2 -2.31 8.72 -33.45
CA ALA A 2 -1.59 9.85 -32.85
C ALA A 2 -0.54 9.32 -31.86
N GLN A 3 0.71 9.76 -32.02
CA GLN A 3 1.80 9.41 -31.11
C GLN A 3 1.43 9.84 -29.68
N ARG A 4 1.41 8.88 -28.76
CA ARG A 4 1.17 9.13 -27.32
C ARG A 4 2.30 10.02 -26.81
N PRO A 5 2.04 11.18 -26.17
CA PRO A 5 3.09 11.91 -25.49
C PRO A 5 3.64 11.02 -24.37
N ALA A 6 4.92 10.67 -24.49
CA ALA A 6 5.61 9.84 -23.52
C ALA A 6 5.81 10.64 -22.22
N PHE A 7 4.88 10.54 -21.29
CA PHE A 7 5.20 10.73 -19.87
C PHE A 7 6.22 9.65 -19.53
N SER A 8 7.49 10.01 -19.45
CA SER A 8 8.50 9.11 -18.92
C SER A 8 8.67 9.43 -17.44
N ARG A 9 9.15 8.46 -16.65
CA ARG A 9 9.53 8.69 -15.24
C ARG A 9 10.43 9.95 -15.07
N ARG A 10 11.13 10.38 -16.12
CA ARG A 10 11.99 11.58 -16.15
C ARG A 10 11.22 12.90 -16.08
N SER A 11 10.08 13.03 -16.75
CA SER A 11 9.30 14.28 -16.73
C SER A 11 8.64 14.55 -15.37
N PHE A 12 8.46 13.48 -14.57
CA PHE A 12 7.85 13.56 -13.25
C PHE A 12 8.85 14.00 -12.15
N ILE A 13 10.09 13.51 -12.20
CA ILE A 13 11.16 13.93 -11.26
C ILE A 13 11.53 15.41 -11.44
N GLN A 14 11.49 15.92 -12.67
CA GLN A 14 11.74 17.34 -12.95
C GLN A 14 10.71 18.27 -12.29
N GLY A 15 9.47 17.82 -12.09
CA GLY A 15 8.43 18.60 -11.40
C GLY A 15 8.67 18.79 -9.90
N LEU A 16 9.51 17.96 -9.27
CA LEU A 16 9.91 18.11 -7.86
C LEU A 16 11.16 18.99 -7.68
N ALA A 17 11.99 19.13 -8.72
CA ALA A 17 13.16 20.01 -8.70
C ALA A 17 12.80 21.50 -8.91
N ALA A 18 11.60 21.81 -9.42
CA ALA A 18 11.14 23.18 -9.65
C ALA A 18 10.60 23.90 -8.38
N GLY A 19 10.85 23.35 -7.19
CA GLY A 19 10.44 23.95 -5.91
C GLY A 19 11.42 24.98 -5.32
N VAL A 20 12.63 25.13 -5.87
CA VAL A 20 13.59 26.16 -5.45
C VAL A 20 14.39 26.65 -6.65
N VAL A 21 13.99 27.79 -7.25
CA VAL A 21 14.93 28.68 -7.95
C VAL A 21 14.57 30.11 -7.58
N VAL A 22 15.33 30.66 -6.65
CA VAL A 22 15.49 32.10 -6.50
C VAL A 22 16.35 32.58 -7.68
N GLY A 23 15.78 33.43 -8.54
CA GLY A 23 16.50 34.38 -9.41
C GLY A 23 17.33 33.84 -10.58
N GLY A 24 17.03 34.31 -11.80
CA GLY A 24 17.97 34.31 -12.93
C GLY A 24 17.45 33.67 -14.21
N VAL A 25 17.38 34.47 -15.28
CA VAL A 25 16.93 34.08 -16.62
C VAL A 25 18.10 33.55 -17.46
N ALA A 26 17.77 32.62 -18.37
CA ALA A 26 18.31 32.38 -19.72
C ALA A 26 19.30 31.23 -20.03
N VAL A 27 18.79 30.34 -20.90
CA VAL A 27 19.34 29.91 -22.22
C VAL A 27 20.17 28.61 -22.28
N GLY A 28 19.62 27.67 -23.07
CA GLY A 28 20.36 26.75 -23.93
C GLY A 28 20.96 25.50 -23.26
N ALA A 29 20.36 24.33 -23.50
CA ALA A 29 21.09 23.07 -23.36
C ALA A 29 20.71 22.10 -24.51
N PRO A 30 21.69 21.38 -25.09
CA PRO A 30 21.48 20.49 -26.24
C PRO A 30 20.58 19.31 -25.87
N LEU A 31 20.12 18.57 -26.88
CA LEU A 31 19.52 17.23 -26.76
C LEU A 31 20.55 16.26 -26.16
N GLY A 32 20.84 16.42 -24.87
CA GLY A 32 21.72 15.57 -24.10
C GLY A 32 21.01 14.25 -23.83
N ILE A 33 21.71 13.17 -24.15
CA ILE A 33 21.50 11.81 -23.64
C ILE A 33 20.87 11.94 -22.25
N LEU A 34 19.59 11.59 -22.16
CA LEU A 34 18.84 11.76 -20.93
C LEU A 34 19.55 10.94 -19.85
N GLN A 35 20.37 11.58 -19.02
CA GLN A 35 20.92 10.91 -17.86
C GLN A 35 19.72 10.50 -16.99
N ARG A 36 19.69 9.22 -16.59
CA ARG A 36 18.77 8.79 -15.55
C ARG A 36 19.13 9.67 -14.35
N PRO A 37 18.21 10.45 -13.76
CA PRO A 37 18.55 11.21 -12.56
C PRO A 37 19.14 10.22 -11.57
N GLU A 38 20.36 10.54 -11.11
CA GLU A 38 21.03 9.83 -10.03
C GLU A 38 19.99 9.53 -8.94
N PRO A 39 19.89 8.30 -8.42
CA PRO A 39 19.02 8.03 -7.29
C PRO A 39 19.34 9.06 -6.21
N VAL A 40 18.32 9.72 -5.66
CA VAL A 40 18.52 10.64 -4.55
C VAL A 40 18.86 9.79 -3.33
N TYR A 41 20.13 9.45 -3.20
CA TYR A 41 20.69 8.81 -2.02
C TYR A 41 20.75 9.86 -0.93
N TRP A 42 19.70 9.91 -0.11
CA TRP A 42 19.72 10.79 1.06
C TRP A 42 20.67 10.19 2.08
N LYS A 43 21.71 10.94 2.45
CA LYS A 43 22.61 10.58 3.54
C LYS A 43 21.76 10.37 4.81
N PRO A 44 21.93 9.27 5.56
CA PRO A 44 21.22 9.08 6.82
C PRO A 44 21.37 10.32 7.72
N PRO A 45 20.30 10.76 8.39
CA PRO A 45 20.39 11.92 9.27
C PRO A 45 21.32 11.61 10.45
N GLU A 46 21.95 12.63 11.00
CA GLU A 46 22.77 12.50 12.22
C GLU A 46 21.90 12.15 13.45
N LYS A 47 20.63 12.58 13.43
CA LYS A 47 19.66 12.36 14.50
C LYS A 47 18.38 11.76 13.96
N TRP A 48 17.83 10.81 14.73
CA TRP A 48 16.51 10.22 14.51
C TRP A 48 15.55 10.69 15.60
N ASP A 49 14.30 10.95 15.23
CA ASP A 49 13.26 11.45 16.15
C ASP A 49 12.47 10.31 16.79
N MET A 50 12.33 9.20 16.07
CA MET A 50 11.63 7.98 16.51
C MET A 50 12.37 6.75 16.02
N GLU A 51 12.19 5.61 16.71
CA GLU A 51 12.78 4.32 16.35
C GLU A 51 11.81 3.18 16.66
N ALA A 52 11.77 2.18 15.77
CA ALA A 52 11.05 0.92 15.95
C ALA A 52 11.73 -0.22 15.19
N ASP A 53 11.34 -1.46 15.47
CA ASP A 53 11.81 -2.63 14.74
C ASP A 53 11.25 -2.62 13.32
N VAL A 54 9.95 -2.35 13.21
CA VAL A 54 9.21 -2.31 11.95
C VAL A 54 8.46 -0.99 11.86
N VAL A 55 8.62 -0.31 10.72
CA VAL A 55 7.83 0.89 10.40
C VAL A 55 6.84 0.51 9.29
N VAL A 56 5.54 0.70 9.54
CA VAL A 56 4.48 0.41 8.56
C VAL A 56 3.93 1.74 8.03
N VAL A 57 3.78 1.85 6.71
CA VAL A 57 3.30 3.08 6.05
C VAL A 57 1.90 2.88 5.48
N GLY A 58 0.91 3.46 6.15
CA GLY A 58 -0.52 3.42 5.84
C GLY A 58 -1.26 2.45 6.76
N PHE A 59 -2.27 2.92 7.49
CA PHE A 59 -3.00 2.16 8.51
C PHE A 59 -4.41 1.72 8.02
N GLY A 60 -4.46 1.22 6.79
CA GLY A 60 -5.63 0.52 6.23
C GLY A 60 -5.64 -0.97 6.60
N VAL A 61 -6.42 -1.79 5.88
CA VAL A 61 -6.50 -3.26 6.11
C VAL A 61 -5.12 -3.92 6.10
N ALA A 62 -4.34 -3.71 5.03
CA ALA A 62 -3.02 -4.32 4.88
C ALA A 62 -2.01 -3.87 5.95
N GLY A 63 -1.97 -2.58 6.26
CA GLY A 63 -1.05 -2.04 7.26
C GLY A 63 -1.42 -2.45 8.68
N SER A 64 -2.71 -2.50 9.00
CA SER A 64 -3.18 -2.99 10.28
C SER A 64 -2.83 -4.47 10.45
N ALA A 65 -3.06 -5.29 9.42
CA ALA A 65 -2.69 -6.70 9.44
C ALA A 65 -1.17 -6.91 9.60
N ALA A 66 -0.35 -6.17 8.84
CA ALA A 66 1.11 -6.23 8.96
C ALA A 66 1.61 -5.81 10.35
N ALA A 67 1.00 -4.78 10.93
CA ALA A 67 1.35 -4.30 12.27
C ALA A 67 0.99 -5.31 13.36
N VAL A 68 -0.19 -5.93 13.27
CA VAL A 68 -0.63 -7.00 14.18
C VAL A 68 0.35 -8.17 14.13
N GLU A 69 0.65 -8.68 12.93
CA GLU A 69 1.56 -9.82 12.77
C GLU A 69 2.96 -9.51 13.29
N ALA A 70 3.51 -8.33 12.96
CA ALA A 70 4.83 -7.93 13.46
C ALA A 70 4.85 -7.83 14.99
N ALA A 71 3.82 -7.25 15.61
CA ALA A 71 3.71 -7.14 17.06
C ALA A 71 3.55 -8.53 17.72
N ASP A 72 2.82 -9.46 17.11
CA ASP A 72 2.70 -10.85 17.60
C ASP A 72 4.02 -11.61 17.56
N LYS A 73 4.95 -11.23 16.68
CA LYS A 73 6.33 -11.72 16.67
C LYS A 73 7.27 -10.95 17.62
N GLY A 74 6.72 -10.12 18.50
CA GLY A 74 7.45 -9.36 19.51
C GLY A 74 8.23 -8.15 18.96
N ALA A 75 7.94 -7.70 17.74
CA ALA A 75 8.57 -6.50 17.19
C ALA A 75 7.95 -5.23 17.78
N SER A 76 8.76 -4.22 18.06
CA SER A 76 8.24 -2.85 18.27
C SER A 76 7.79 -2.27 16.93
N VAL A 77 6.57 -1.73 16.87
CA VAL A 77 5.96 -1.27 15.60
C VAL A 77 5.50 0.17 15.71
N ILE A 78 5.90 0.99 14.74
CA ILE A 78 5.32 2.31 14.46
C ILE A 78 4.57 2.24 13.14
N VAL A 79 3.30 2.64 13.15
CA VAL A 79 2.49 2.81 11.95
C VAL A 79 2.31 4.30 11.68
N LEU A 80 2.58 4.72 10.45
CA LEU A 80 2.38 6.08 9.97
C LEU A 80 1.15 6.15 9.07
N ASP A 81 0.22 7.06 9.32
CA ASP A 81 -0.86 7.38 8.38
C ASP A 81 -0.95 8.89 8.16
N LYS A 82 -1.10 9.31 6.91
CA LYS A 82 -1.23 10.73 6.57
C LYS A 82 -2.58 11.33 6.96
N SER A 83 -3.60 10.49 7.16
CA SER A 83 -4.96 10.94 7.50
C SER A 83 -5.11 11.10 9.01
N SER A 84 -5.93 12.07 9.42
CA SER A 84 -6.37 12.19 10.81
C SER A 84 -7.30 11.05 11.24
N THR A 85 -7.98 10.42 10.29
CA THR A 85 -8.81 9.22 10.52
C THR A 85 -8.32 8.08 9.60
N PRO A 86 -7.45 7.20 10.10
CA PRO A 86 -6.85 6.13 9.28
C PRO A 86 -7.86 5.05 8.91
N GLY A 87 -7.58 4.33 7.82
CA GLY A 87 -8.39 3.19 7.36
C GLY A 87 -8.45 3.06 5.84
N GLY A 88 -8.22 4.16 5.14
CA GLY A 88 -8.12 4.20 3.68
C GLY A 88 -9.36 3.66 2.96
N ASN A 89 -9.16 3.11 1.76
CA ASN A 89 -10.24 2.51 0.97
C ASN A 89 -10.85 1.27 1.63
N GLY A 90 -10.16 0.67 2.60
CA GLY A 90 -10.64 -0.51 3.33
C GLY A 90 -11.99 -0.25 4.01
N VAL A 91 -12.15 0.93 4.61
CA VAL A 91 -13.38 1.35 5.30
C VAL A 91 -14.58 1.42 4.36
N MET A 92 -14.35 1.73 3.08
CA MET A 92 -15.40 1.83 2.06
C MET A 92 -15.72 0.49 1.38
N SER A 93 -14.96 -0.56 1.68
CA SER A 93 -15.20 -1.87 1.06
C SER A 93 -16.48 -2.52 1.60
N GLY A 94 -17.05 -3.44 0.82
CA GLY A 94 -18.19 -4.24 1.25
C GLY A 94 -17.88 -5.28 2.33
N GLY A 95 -16.62 -5.43 2.75
CA GLY A 95 -16.21 -6.40 3.77
C GLY A 95 -16.17 -7.85 3.32
N ASN A 96 -16.19 -8.11 2.00
CA ASN A 96 -16.09 -9.46 1.45
C ASN A 96 -14.64 -9.94 1.46
N ILE A 97 -14.39 -11.09 2.06
CA ILE A 97 -13.08 -11.74 2.19
C ILE A 97 -13.18 -13.09 1.47
N GLY A 98 -12.42 -13.24 0.38
CA GLY A 98 -12.37 -14.50 -0.38
C GLY A 98 -11.53 -15.54 0.34
N VAL A 99 -12.19 -16.53 0.96
CA VAL A 99 -11.58 -17.65 1.70
C VAL A 99 -12.42 -18.90 1.53
N ILE A 100 -11.77 -20.06 1.64
CA ILE A 100 -12.43 -21.37 1.64
C ILE A 100 -12.07 -22.13 2.90
N ASN A 101 -12.97 -22.98 3.38
CA ASN A 101 -12.68 -23.99 4.40
C ASN A 101 -12.17 -23.44 5.75
N SER A 102 -12.58 -22.22 6.13
CA SER A 102 -12.46 -21.72 7.51
C SER A 102 -13.26 -22.57 8.49
N SER A 103 -12.99 -22.43 9.79
CA SER A 103 -13.68 -23.19 10.83
C SER A 103 -15.20 -22.96 10.78
N ILE A 104 -15.65 -21.71 10.62
CA ILE A 104 -17.07 -21.36 10.50
C ILE A 104 -17.72 -21.89 9.20
N GLN A 105 -16.97 -21.96 8.09
CA GLN A 105 -17.45 -22.57 6.85
C GLN A 105 -17.64 -24.08 7.00
N LYS A 106 -16.71 -24.76 7.67
CA LYS A 106 -16.79 -26.20 7.96
C LYS A 106 -17.96 -26.51 8.89
N GLU A 107 -18.14 -25.76 9.97
CA GLU A 107 -19.26 -25.91 10.90
C GLU A 107 -20.63 -25.82 10.20
N LYS A 108 -20.75 -24.92 9.23
CA LYS A 108 -21.97 -24.72 8.44
C LYS A 108 -22.12 -25.67 7.25
N ASN A 109 -21.19 -26.62 7.08
CA ASN A 109 -21.12 -27.50 5.90
C ASN A 109 -21.04 -26.73 4.56
N LEU A 110 -20.43 -25.54 4.57
CA LEU A 110 -20.20 -24.68 3.41
C LEU A 110 -18.73 -24.77 2.97
N VAL A 111 -18.30 -25.97 2.61
CA VAL A 111 -16.91 -26.26 2.18
C VAL A 111 -16.76 -26.19 0.66
N SER A 112 -15.59 -25.79 0.20
CA SER A 112 -15.24 -25.73 -1.22
C SER A 112 -14.02 -26.58 -1.52
N ASN A 113 -13.99 -27.23 -2.69
CA ASN A 113 -12.80 -27.89 -3.17
C ASN A 113 -11.74 -26.83 -3.57
N PRO A 114 -10.50 -26.88 -3.02
CA PRO A 114 -9.46 -25.91 -3.36
C PRO A 114 -9.13 -25.85 -4.86
N ALA A 115 -9.16 -26.99 -5.56
CA ALA A 115 -8.89 -27.03 -6.99
C ALA A 115 -9.97 -26.30 -7.80
N ASP A 116 -11.24 -26.41 -7.41
CA ASP A 116 -12.33 -25.72 -8.10
C ASP A 116 -12.35 -24.23 -7.79
N TRP A 117 -12.10 -23.85 -6.54
CA TRP A 117 -11.91 -22.45 -6.17
C TRP A 117 -10.75 -21.81 -6.95
N TYR A 118 -9.62 -22.52 -7.08
CA TYR A 118 -8.49 -22.05 -7.87
C TYR A 118 -8.86 -21.83 -9.35
N LYS A 119 -9.63 -22.75 -9.96
CA LYS A 119 -10.16 -22.55 -11.32
C LYS A 119 -11.05 -21.32 -11.41
N SER A 120 -11.93 -21.09 -10.43
CA SER A 120 -12.78 -19.88 -10.38
C SER A 120 -11.96 -18.60 -10.28
N VAL A 121 -10.92 -18.59 -9.44
CA VAL A 121 -9.98 -17.47 -9.32
C VAL A 121 -9.29 -17.24 -10.66
N GLN A 122 -8.73 -18.27 -11.30
CA GLN A 122 -8.10 -18.15 -12.63
C GLN A 122 -9.06 -17.60 -13.70
N ALA A 123 -10.31 -18.05 -13.69
CA ALA A 123 -11.33 -17.55 -14.61
C ALA A 123 -11.61 -16.05 -14.39
N LEU A 124 -11.67 -15.60 -13.13
CA LEU A 124 -11.78 -14.18 -12.79
C LEU A 124 -10.55 -13.39 -13.24
N MET A 125 -9.34 -13.91 -13.03
CA MET A 125 -8.09 -13.28 -13.50
C MET A 125 -8.12 -13.07 -15.01
N LYS A 126 -8.49 -14.11 -15.76
CA LYS A 126 -8.63 -14.07 -17.21
C LYS A 126 -9.69 -13.06 -17.65
N ALA A 127 -10.86 -13.05 -17.01
CA ALA A 127 -11.97 -12.14 -17.33
C ALA A 127 -11.63 -10.66 -17.03
N THR A 128 -10.77 -10.40 -16.05
CA THR A 128 -10.37 -9.05 -15.65
C THR A 128 -9.08 -8.57 -16.31
N HIS A 129 -8.48 -9.40 -17.18
CA HIS A 129 -7.13 -9.16 -17.72
C HIS A 129 -6.09 -8.88 -16.63
N TRP A 130 -6.31 -9.44 -15.43
CA TRP A 130 -5.39 -9.29 -14.32
C TRP A 130 -4.39 -10.43 -14.36
N GLU A 131 -3.16 -10.11 -14.76
CA GLU A 131 -2.03 -11.03 -14.61
C GLU A 131 -1.44 -10.84 -13.20
N PRO A 132 -1.48 -11.86 -12.33
CA PRO A 132 -0.81 -11.74 -11.06
C PRO A 132 0.70 -11.59 -11.34
N PRO A 133 1.40 -10.64 -10.70
CA PRO A 133 2.84 -10.47 -10.88
C PRO A 133 3.68 -11.66 -10.38
N PHE A 134 3.03 -12.71 -9.85
CA PHE A 134 3.63 -13.93 -9.32
C PHE A 134 2.73 -15.14 -9.66
N PRO A 135 2.93 -15.80 -10.81
CA PRO A 135 2.10 -16.93 -11.24
C PRO A 135 2.18 -18.14 -10.30
N ASP A 136 3.32 -18.30 -9.59
CA ASP A 136 3.62 -19.48 -8.77
C ASP A 136 3.46 -19.26 -7.26
N ARG A 137 2.85 -18.16 -6.80
CA ARG A 137 2.70 -17.90 -5.35
C ARG A 137 1.60 -18.78 -4.74
N ASP A 138 2.03 -20.00 -4.46
CA ASP A 138 1.51 -21.05 -3.58
C ASP A 138 0.00 -21.30 -3.59
N MET A 139 -0.42 -22.35 -4.29
CA MET A 139 -1.70 -23.05 -4.05
C MET A 139 -1.97 -23.25 -2.55
N LYS A 140 -0.93 -23.46 -1.74
CA LYS A 140 -1.03 -23.56 -0.27
C LYS A 140 -1.64 -22.32 0.39
N TYR A 141 -1.44 -21.12 -0.13
CA TYR A 141 -2.09 -19.91 0.38
C TYR A 141 -3.59 -19.95 0.14
N ILE A 142 -4.00 -20.46 -1.02
CA ILE A 142 -5.42 -20.61 -1.39
C ILE A 142 -6.07 -21.74 -0.57
N GLU A 143 -5.38 -22.88 -0.45
CA GLU A 143 -5.83 -24.05 0.32
C GLU A 143 -6.02 -23.72 1.81
N ASN A 144 -5.10 -22.94 2.39
CA ASN A 144 -5.13 -22.59 3.81
C ASN A 144 -5.84 -21.26 4.10
N ALA A 145 -6.40 -20.58 3.08
CA ALA A 145 -6.99 -19.24 3.23
C ALA A 145 -8.03 -19.17 4.35
N GLY A 146 -8.83 -20.23 4.52
CA GLY A 146 -9.78 -20.33 5.62
C GLY A 146 -9.15 -20.23 7.00
N ARG A 147 -8.04 -20.94 7.22
CA ARG A 147 -7.30 -20.92 8.49
C ARG A 147 -6.48 -19.63 8.63
N ASP A 148 -5.65 -19.35 7.63
CA ASP A 148 -4.62 -18.30 7.70
C ASP A 148 -5.20 -16.89 7.62
N ILE A 149 -6.41 -16.74 7.09
CA ILE A 149 -7.10 -15.45 6.96
C ILE A 149 -8.41 -15.47 7.74
N GLY A 150 -9.31 -16.42 7.44
CA GLY A 150 -10.64 -16.46 8.07
C GLY A 150 -10.55 -16.64 9.59
N ASP A 151 -9.93 -17.73 10.04
CA ASP A 151 -9.84 -18.05 11.46
C ASP A 151 -8.91 -17.07 12.20
N TRP A 152 -7.82 -16.62 11.57
CA TRP A 152 -6.96 -15.57 12.12
C TRP A 152 -7.72 -14.27 12.38
N LEU A 153 -8.48 -13.77 11.39
CA LEU A 153 -9.30 -12.56 11.56
C LEU A 153 -10.37 -12.75 12.65
N ALA A 154 -11.02 -13.92 12.71
CA ALA A 154 -11.95 -14.24 13.78
C ALA A 154 -11.29 -14.17 15.17
N GLY A 155 -10.07 -14.72 15.29
CA GLY A 155 -9.26 -14.64 16.51
C GLY A 155 -8.88 -13.22 16.93
N LEU A 156 -8.83 -12.28 15.99
CA LEU A 156 -8.64 -10.85 16.26
C LEU A 156 -9.94 -10.10 16.60
N GLY A 157 -11.08 -10.79 16.64
CA GLY A 157 -12.39 -10.24 16.95
C GLY A 157 -13.15 -9.71 15.73
N VAL A 158 -12.81 -10.14 14.51
CA VAL A 158 -13.65 -9.87 13.33
C VAL A 158 -14.88 -10.78 13.37
N GLU A 159 -16.07 -10.17 13.37
CA GLU A 159 -17.34 -10.89 13.25
C GLU A 159 -17.80 -10.95 11.79
N TYR A 160 -18.49 -12.04 11.42
CA TYR A 160 -19.04 -12.24 10.07
C TYR A 160 -20.57 -12.21 10.10
N GLU A 161 -21.18 -11.39 9.23
CA GLU A 161 -22.64 -11.29 9.07
C GLU A 161 -23.19 -12.28 8.03
N SER A 162 -22.34 -12.75 7.12
CA SER A 162 -22.70 -13.75 6.13
C SER A 162 -21.52 -14.66 5.83
N VAL A 163 -21.83 -15.95 5.64
CA VAL A 163 -20.86 -17.01 5.33
C VAL A 163 -21.36 -17.74 4.09
N ALA A 164 -20.51 -17.78 3.06
CA ALA A 164 -20.70 -18.57 1.84
C ALA A 164 -19.52 -19.51 1.65
N ALA A 165 -19.66 -20.49 0.75
CA ALA A 165 -18.63 -21.52 0.54
C ALA A 165 -17.24 -20.96 0.16
N THR A 166 -17.19 -19.75 -0.39
CA THR A 166 -15.95 -19.11 -0.88
C THR A 166 -15.72 -17.68 -0.38
N THR A 167 -16.59 -17.20 0.52
CA THR A 167 -16.56 -15.81 0.97
C THR A 167 -17.05 -15.71 2.39
N LEU A 168 -16.34 -14.94 3.21
CA LEU A 168 -16.83 -14.42 4.49
C LEU A 168 -17.11 -12.93 4.33
N ARG A 169 -18.24 -12.46 4.85
CA ARG A 169 -18.58 -11.03 4.85
C ARG A 169 -18.58 -10.50 6.27
N THR A 170 -17.76 -9.49 6.52
CA THR A 170 -17.62 -8.90 7.86
C THR A 170 -18.87 -8.10 8.26
N LYS A 171 -19.27 -8.25 9.51
CA LYS A 171 -20.31 -7.41 10.11
C LYS A 171 -19.84 -5.96 10.14
N GLY A 172 -20.70 -5.04 9.69
CA GLY A 172 -20.32 -3.63 9.52
C GLY A 172 -19.44 -3.36 8.30
N GLY A 173 -19.36 -4.31 7.35
CA GLY A 173 -18.61 -4.19 6.11
C GLY A 173 -17.12 -3.92 6.33
N GLY A 174 -16.49 -3.22 5.38
CA GLY A 174 -15.07 -2.88 5.43
C GLY A 174 -14.67 -2.03 6.63
N ALA A 175 -15.57 -1.18 7.12
CA ALA A 175 -15.36 -0.39 8.33
C ALA A 175 -15.22 -1.29 9.57
N GLY A 176 -16.07 -2.33 9.69
CA GLY A 176 -15.97 -3.33 10.75
C GLY A 176 -14.63 -4.08 10.73
N LEU A 177 -14.19 -4.51 9.55
CA LEU A 177 -12.89 -5.17 9.36
C LEU A 177 -11.71 -4.28 9.80
N VAL A 178 -11.66 -3.04 9.29
CA VAL A 178 -10.59 -2.10 9.63
C VAL A 178 -10.59 -1.80 11.13
N SER A 179 -11.76 -1.55 11.71
CA SER A 179 -11.91 -1.26 13.14
C SER A 179 -11.37 -2.38 14.01
N ALA A 180 -11.73 -3.64 13.73
CA ALA A 180 -11.25 -4.80 14.46
C ALA A 180 -9.73 -4.95 14.37
N LEU A 181 -9.15 -4.84 13.17
CA LEU A 181 -7.70 -4.92 12.98
C LEU A 181 -6.94 -3.78 13.67
N GLN A 182 -7.42 -2.54 13.54
CA GLN A 182 -6.79 -1.39 14.19
C GLN A 182 -6.87 -1.50 15.72
N LYS A 183 -8.00 -1.99 16.26
CA LYS A 183 -8.15 -2.28 17.69
C LYS A 183 -7.17 -3.37 18.13
N ALA A 184 -7.06 -4.47 17.37
CA ALA A 184 -6.10 -5.53 17.66
C ALA A 184 -4.65 -5.01 17.67
N ALA A 185 -4.26 -4.18 16.70
CA ALA A 185 -2.94 -3.56 16.66
C ALA A 185 -2.67 -2.71 17.91
N LYS A 186 -3.62 -1.83 18.28
CA LYS A 186 -3.49 -0.97 19.48
C LYS A 186 -3.39 -1.79 20.77
N ASN A 187 -4.19 -2.85 20.91
CA ASN A 187 -4.15 -3.74 22.06
C ASN A 187 -2.81 -4.46 22.22
N LYS A 188 -2.07 -4.66 21.11
CA LYS A 188 -0.73 -5.24 21.10
C LYS A 188 0.39 -4.20 21.28
N GLY A 189 0.05 -2.96 21.62
CA GLY A 189 1.03 -1.90 21.89
C GLY A 189 1.62 -1.24 20.64
N VAL A 190 1.04 -1.44 19.46
CA VAL A 190 1.47 -0.76 18.23
C VAL A 190 1.28 0.75 18.39
N ARG A 191 2.34 1.53 18.16
CA ARG A 191 2.29 2.99 18.14
C ARG A 191 1.76 3.47 16.79
N VAL A 192 0.74 4.32 16.81
CA VAL A 192 0.09 4.85 15.59
C VAL A 192 0.25 6.37 15.55
N GLU A 193 0.90 6.86 14.51
CA GLU A 193 1.07 8.28 14.23
C GLU A 193 0.20 8.70 13.04
N THR A 194 -0.89 9.41 13.32
CA THR A 194 -1.77 10.01 12.32
C THR A 194 -1.27 11.39 11.91
N GLU A 195 -1.76 11.90 10.77
CA GLU A 195 -1.32 13.17 10.19
C GLU A 195 0.20 13.21 9.94
N MET A 196 0.80 12.04 9.71
CA MET A 196 2.22 11.87 9.47
C MET A 196 2.42 11.25 8.10
N LYS A 197 2.70 12.10 7.10
CA LYS A 197 2.86 11.67 5.71
C LYS A 197 4.28 11.17 5.49
N ALA A 198 4.47 9.87 5.29
CA ALA A 198 5.74 9.36 4.78
C ALA A 198 6.00 9.92 3.37
N VAL A 199 7.19 10.49 3.16
CA VAL A 199 7.58 11.11 1.88
C VAL A 199 8.80 10.47 1.25
N GLN A 200 9.63 9.77 2.03
CA GLN A 200 10.88 9.21 1.51
C GLN A 200 11.38 8.03 2.35
N LEU A 201 12.06 7.06 1.72
CA LEU A 201 12.89 6.07 2.41
C LEU A 201 14.30 6.62 2.63
N VAL A 202 14.85 6.33 3.80
CA VAL A 202 16.28 6.53 4.06
C VAL A 202 16.97 5.20 3.82
N ALA A 203 18.01 5.18 3.00
CA ALA A 203 18.78 3.98 2.70
C ALA A 203 20.29 4.28 2.79
N ARG A 204 21.10 3.26 3.07
CA ARG A 204 22.55 3.43 2.99
C ARG A 204 22.98 3.57 1.51
N PRO A 205 23.86 4.53 1.18
CA PRO A 205 24.32 4.74 -0.19
C PRO A 205 25.09 3.54 -0.80
N ASP A 206 25.78 2.76 0.03
CA ASP A 206 26.65 1.66 -0.39
C ASP A 206 25.88 0.35 -0.69
N THR A 207 24.86 0.06 0.12
CA THR A 207 24.20 -1.25 0.17
C THR A 207 22.72 -1.19 -0.21
N ASN A 208 22.15 0.01 -0.36
CA ASN A 208 20.71 0.23 -0.51
C ASN A 208 19.85 -0.32 0.63
N MET A 209 20.45 -0.71 1.76
CA MET A 209 19.70 -1.18 2.92
C MET A 209 18.86 -0.03 3.47
N VAL A 210 17.53 -0.26 3.55
CA VAL A 210 16.59 0.70 4.12
C VAL A 210 16.84 0.82 5.62
N LEU A 211 17.05 2.05 6.07
CA LEU A 211 17.32 2.42 7.46
C LEU A 211 16.13 3.09 8.14
N GLY A 212 15.15 3.58 7.37
CA GLY A 212 14.03 4.30 7.94
C GLY A 212 13.18 5.03 6.92
N VAL A 213 12.35 5.94 7.42
CA VAL A 213 11.42 6.76 6.66
C VAL A 213 11.60 8.22 7.08
N VAL A 214 11.56 9.13 6.12
CA VAL A 214 11.29 10.55 6.36
C VAL A 214 9.79 10.76 6.21
N ALA A 215 9.18 11.36 7.22
CA ALA A 215 7.79 11.77 7.19
C ALA A 215 7.65 13.28 7.39
N GLU A 216 6.49 13.82 7.01
CA GLU A 216 6.11 15.21 7.23
C GLU A 216 4.93 15.27 8.19
N ARG A 217 5.03 16.17 9.17
CA ARG A 217 3.96 16.52 10.11
C ARG A 217 3.95 18.03 10.29
N ALA A 218 2.80 18.66 10.05
CA ALA A 218 2.65 20.12 10.14
C ALA A 218 3.76 20.91 9.38
N GLY A 219 4.18 20.42 8.21
CA GLY A 219 5.23 21.04 7.39
C GLY A 219 6.67 20.79 7.87
N GLN A 220 6.87 20.07 8.98
CA GLN A 220 8.18 19.71 9.49
C GLN A 220 8.54 18.26 9.13
N ARG A 221 9.82 18.02 8.84
CA ARG A 221 10.34 16.67 8.62
C ARG A 221 10.56 15.97 9.96
N VAL A 222 10.19 14.69 10.01
CA VAL A 222 10.40 13.78 11.12
C VAL A 222 11.13 12.55 10.57
N PHE A 223 12.21 12.14 11.23
CA PHE A 223 13.03 11.01 10.84
C PHE A 223 12.73 9.81 11.72
N ILE A 224 12.24 8.72 11.12
CA ILE A 224 11.86 7.50 11.83
C ILE A 224 12.80 6.37 11.39
N LYS A 225 13.61 5.88 12.34
CA LYS A 225 14.53 4.77 12.12
C LYS A 225 13.80 3.43 12.19
N THR A 226 14.19 2.49 11.34
CA THR A 226 13.84 1.08 11.50
C THR A 226 15.08 0.25 11.82
N ARG A 227 14.93 -0.75 12.69
CA ARG A 227 15.99 -1.75 12.95
C ARG A 227 15.92 -2.95 12.01
N ARG A 228 14.77 -3.20 11.37
CA ARG A 228 14.56 -4.40 10.53
C ARG A 228 13.96 -4.08 9.18
N ALA A 229 12.83 -3.39 9.14
CA ALA A 229 12.08 -3.22 7.88
C ALA A 229 11.13 -2.02 7.87
N VAL A 230 10.91 -1.52 6.66
CA VAL A 230 9.76 -0.66 6.33
C VAL A 230 8.78 -1.47 5.47
N VAL A 231 7.50 -1.46 5.84
CA VAL A 231 6.43 -2.15 5.11
C VAL A 231 5.51 -1.10 4.47
N LEU A 232 5.44 -1.07 3.14
CA LEU A 232 4.62 -0.12 2.40
C LEU A 232 3.21 -0.69 2.17
N THR A 233 2.20 -0.07 2.79
CA THR A 233 0.79 -0.49 2.76
C THR A 233 -0.15 0.67 2.42
N THR A 234 0.28 1.54 1.51
CA THR A 234 -0.32 2.85 1.21
C THR A 234 -1.55 2.80 0.30
N GLY A 235 -1.97 1.61 -0.14
CA GLY A 235 -3.03 1.43 -1.12
C GLY A 235 -2.66 1.85 -2.55
N GLY A 236 -3.66 1.88 -3.43
CA GLY A 236 -3.51 2.19 -4.86
C GLY A 236 -3.54 3.68 -5.20
N PHE A 237 -3.48 3.98 -6.51
CA PHE A 237 -3.41 5.34 -7.07
C PHE A 237 -4.70 5.80 -7.77
N ALA A 238 -5.83 5.12 -7.57
CA ALA A 238 -7.09 5.42 -8.27
C ALA A 238 -7.68 6.81 -7.97
N ALA A 239 -7.17 7.53 -6.96
CA ALA A 239 -7.52 8.93 -6.72
C ALA A 239 -6.58 9.93 -7.45
N ASN A 240 -5.47 9.46 -8.00
CA ASN A 240 -4.52 10.30 -8.74
C ASN A 240 -4.91 10.36 -10.22
N LYS A 241 -5.54 11.48 -10.61
CA LYS A 241 -6.00 11.73 -11.97
C LYS A 241 -4.88 11.70 -13.02
N GLU A 242 -3.69 12.16 -12.68
CA GLU A 242 -2.56 12.18 -13.61
C GLU A 242 -2.05 10.77 -13.90
N LEU A 243 -1.85 9.97 -12.84
CA LEU A 243 -1.47 8.57 -12.99
C LEU A 243 -2.55 7.74 -13.67
N LEU A 244 -3.83 7.98 -13.37
CA LEU A 244 -4.94 7.35 -14.08
C LEU A 244 -4.95 7.72 -15.55
N LYS A 245 -4.85 9.01 -15.90
CA LYS A 245 -4.82 9.47 -17.29
C LYS A 245 -3.65 8.84 -18.06
N TYR A 246 -2.52 8.65 -17.39
CA TYR A 246 -1.34 8.04 -18.01
C TYR A 246 -1.45 6.52 -18.16
N TYR A 247 -1.72 5.79 -17.07
CA TYR A 247 -1.71 4.32 -17.05
C TYR A 247 -3.02 3.67 -17.52
N SER A 248 -4.15 4.37 -17.38
CA SER A 248 -5.47 3.88 -17.75
C SER A 248 -6.29 5.01 -18.41
N PRO A 249 -5.89 5.51 -19.59
CA PRO A 249 -6.58 6.62 -20.25
C PRO A 249 -8.05 6.32 -20.57
N THR A 250 -8.41 5.06 -20.83
CA THR A 250 -9.81 4.63 -20.96
C THR A 250 -10.53 4.61 -19.61
N GLY A 251 -9.90 4.08 -18.57
CA GLY A 251 -10.41 4.09 -17.18
C GLY A 251 -10.62 5.49 -16.63
N TYR A 252 -9.79 6.46 -17.00
CA TYR A 252 -9.95 7.86 -16.61
C TYR A 252 -11.31 8.45 -17.05
N HIS A 253 -11.84 8.00 -18.19
CA HIS A 253 -13.11 8.49 -18.75
C HIS A 253 -14.31 7.60 -18.37
N SER A 254 -14.09 6.32 -18.08
CA SER A 254 -15.16 5.35 -17.80
C SER A 254 -15.41 5.10 -16.31
N VAL A 255 -14.46 5.43 -15.44
CA VAL A 255 -14.66 5.39 -13.99
C VAL A 255 -15.25 6.74 -13.59
N PRO A 256 -16.55 6.84 -13.23
CA PRO A 256 -17.02 8.01 -12.51
C PRO A 256 -16.13 8.12 -11.29
N ILE A 257 -15.28 9.15 -11.24
CA ILE A 257 -14.23 9.33 -10.24
C ILE A 257 -14.85 9.07 -8.88
N THR A 258 -14.57 7.87 -8.38
CA THR A 258 -14.82 7.30 -7.06
C THR A 258 -15.64 8.23 -6.14
N PHE A 259 -16.97 8.11 -6.25
CA PHE A 259 -18.01 8.41 -5.23
C PHE A 259 -18.27 9.88 -4.80
N GLY A 260 -19.32 10.49 -5.37
CA GLY A 260 -19.78 11.87 -5.17
C GLY A 260 -20.53 12.22 -3.87
N SER A 261 -20.03 11.84 -2.68
CA SER A 261 -20.53 12.42 -1.42
C SER A 261 -19.46 13.26 -0.72
N LYS A 262 -19.83 14.43 -0.18
CA LYS A 262 -18.92 15.35 0.53
C LYS A 262 -18.11 14.66 1.65
N GLN A 263 -18.69 13.62 2.27
CA GLN A 263 -18.07 12.82 3.32
C GLN A 263 -16.96 11.89 2.78
N ARG A 264 -17.06 11.41 1.52
CA ARG A 264 -16.07 10.53 0.88
C ARG A 264 -14.90 11.26 0.23
N ARG A 265 -15.08 12.54 -0.15
CA ARG A 265 -13.99 13.40 -0.63
C ARG A 265 -12.91 13.58 0.45
N ARG A 266 -13.35 13.77 1.70
CA ARG A 266 -12.49 13.85 2.89
C ARG A 266 -11.68 12.57 3.13
N TYR A 267 -12.29 11.41 2.85
CA TYR A 267 -11.57 10.14 2.88
C TYR A 267 -10.64 10.00 1.69
N LEU A 268 -11.02 10.28 0.44
CA LEU A 268 -10.17 10.07 -0.75
C LEU A 268 -8.96 11.03 -0.86
N ASP A 269 -9.06 12.24 -0.33
CA ASP A 269 -7.89 13.12 -0.19
C ASP A 269 -6.88 12.52 0.83
N GLY A 270 -7.36 11.71 1.79
CA GLY A 270 -6.58 10.94 2.77
C GLY A 270 -6.37 9.43 2.44
N ALA A 271 -7.16 8.83 1.56
CA ALA A 271 -7.30 7.39 1.34
C ALA A 271 -6.82 7.08 -0.06
N GLY A 272 -5.69 6.42 -0.11
CA GLY A 272 -4.88 6.40 -1.29
C GLY A 272 -3.93 7.59 -1.25
N VAL A 273 -2.76 7.31 -1.77
CA VAL A 273 -1.69 8.26 -1.90
C VAL A 273 -2.15 9.34 -2.88
N GLY A 274 -2.78 10.38 -2.36
CA GLY A 274 -3.08 11.61 -3.08
C GLY A 274 -1.76 12.15 -3.58
N ARG A 275 -1.54 12.02 -4.90
CA ARG A 275 -0.26 12.09 -5.63
C ARG A 275 0.62 10.83 -5.62
N GLY A 276 0.08 9.61 -5.75
CA GLY A 276 0.92 8.44 -6.06
C GLY A 276 2.12 8.20 -5.13
N ASP A 277 2.12 8.72 -3.90
CA ASP A 277 3.36 8.88 -3.13
C ASP A 277 4.08 7.55 -2.81
N SER A 278 3.47 6.35 -2.87
CA SER A 278 4.25 5.09 -2.77
C SER A 278 4.95 4.70 -4.06
N GLN A 279 4.46 5.18 -5.21
CA GLN A 279 5.21 5.20 -6.46
C GLN A 279 6.19 6.39 -6.52
N HIS A 280 6.17 7.29 -5.53
CA HIS A 280 7.04 8.48 -5.46
C HIS A 280 7.96 8.47 -4.24
N ILE A 281 7.87 7.46 -3.38
CA ILE A 281 8.96 7.02 -2.52
C ILE A 281 9.96 6.37 -3.48
N PRO A 282 11.09 7.03 -3.79
CA PRO A 282 12.04 6.46 -4.73
C PRO A 282 12.60 5.15 -4.16
N TYR A 283 12.33 4.04 -4.86
CA TYR A 283 13.05 2.78 -4.69
C TYR A 283 13.37 2.23 -6.08
N GLN A 284 14.66 2.20 -6.45
CA GLN A 284 15.10 1.53 -7.67
C GLN A 284 15.63 0.14 -7.33
N ARG A 285 15.05 -0.89 -7.96
CA ARG A 285 15.66 -2.22 -8.05
C ARG A 285 16.88 -2.10 -8.96
N LEU A 286 18.08 -2.44 -8.45
CA LEU A 286 19.27 -2.57 -9.29
C LEU A 286 19.10 -3.75 -10.27
N PRO A 287 19.75 -3.72 -11.46
CA PRO A 287 19.80 -4.86 -12.35
C PRO A 287 20.35 -6.07 -11.59
N ARG A 288 19.80 -7.27 -11.85
CA ARG A 288 20.46 -8.50 -11.41
C ARG A 288 21.87 -8.45 -11.98
N HIS A 289 22.89 -8.61 -11.13
CA HIS A 289 24.20 -8.99 -11.64
C HIS A 289 23.97 -10.25 -12.49
N SER A 290 24.39 -10.18 -13.75
CA SER A 290 24.61 -11.40 -14.52
C SER A 290 25.52 -12.28 -13.68
N GLU A 291 25.08 -13.51 -13.44
CA GLU A 291 25.96 -14.57 -13.00
C GLU A 291 27.05 -14.71 -14.07
N ASP A 292 28.30 -14.45 -13.68
CA ASP A 292 29.47 -15.03 -14.32
C ASP A 292 29.68 -16.45 -13.76
#